data_AF-A0A396HFK1-F1
#
_entry.id   AF-A0A396HFK1-F1
#
_cell.length_a   1.000
_cell.length_b   1.000
_cell.length_c   1.000
_cell.angle_alpha   90.00
_cell.angle_beta   90.00
_cell.angle_gamma   90.00
#
_symmetry.space_group_name_H-M   'P 1'
#
loop_
_entity.id
_entity.type
_entity.pdbx_description
1 polymer ?
#
loop_
_entity_poly.entity_id
_entity_poly.type
_entity_poly.pdbx_seq_one_letter_code
_entity_poly.pdbx_strand_id
1 'polypeptide(L)'
;MKFAFPIYFLLSFFTYAIGYEYDYIVVSFQWEPATCREPFTQCRQNPREDFSIHGVWPTKYQGPLWIPAPTYCAGGKSFDRSVCDLRYGDLRNAWPNMLGENFRFWKA
;
A
#
# COMPACT_ATOMS: atom_id res chain seq x y z
N MET A 1 36.97 32.64 13.04
CA MET A 1 35.97 31.55 13.10
C MET A 1 34.61 32.12 13.49
N LYS A 2 33.79 32.61 12.54
CA LYS A 2 32.42 33.12 12.83
C LYS A 2 31.40 32.88 11.70
N PHE A 3 31.61 31.87 10.85
CA PHE A 3 30.69 31.53 9.75
C PHE A 3 30.06 30.13 9.87
N ALA A 4 30.35 29.36 10.93
CA ALA A 4 29.83 28.00 11.10
C ALA A 4 28.38 27.94 11.63
N PHE A 5 27.93 28.97 12.34
CA PHE A 5 26.60 29.01 12.98
C PHE A 5 25.41 29.07 12.00
N PRO A 6 25.41 29.86 10.90
CA PRO A 6 24.29 29.89 9.96
C PRO A 6 24.22 28.65 9.06
N ILE A 7 25.34 27.97 8.83
CA ILE A 7 25.40 26.75 8.01
C ILE A 7 24.74 25.57 8.74
N TYR A 8 24.95 25.43 10.05
CA TYR A 8 24.29 24.40 10.86
C TYR A 8 22.76 24.59 10.92
N PHE A 9 22.29 25.83 11.00
CA PHE A 9 20.86 26.15 11.02
C PHE A 9 20.18 25.84 9.67
N LEU A 10 20.84 26.16 8.54
CA LEU A 10 20.35 25.82 7.20
C LEU A 10 20.35 24.31 6.94
N LEU A 11 21.39 23.58 7.38
CA LEU A 11 21.45 22.12 7.27
C LEU A 11 20.35 21.43 8.09
N SER A 12 20.03 21.94 9.29
CA SER A 12 18.93 21.40 10.11
C SER A 12 17.54 21.60 9.49
N PHE A 13 17.33 22.69 8.74
CA PHE A 13 16.08 22.93 8.01
C PHE A 13 15.92 21.97 6.82
N PHE A 14 17.00 21.70 6.08
CA PHE A 14 16.95 20.74 4.96
C PHE A 14 16.75 19.30 5.42
N THR A 15 17.30 18.89 6.57
CA THR A 15 17.06 17.55 7.13
C THR A 15 15.64 17.37 7.70
N TYR A 16 14.92 18.44 8.03
CA TYR A 16 13.53 18.36 8.51
C TYR A 16 12.52 18.18 7.37
N ALA A 17 12.92 18.47 6.13
CA ALA A 17 12.05 18.35 4.94
C ALA A 17 11.94 16.91 4.40
N ILE A 18 12.75 15.97 4.91
CA ILE A 18 12.60 14.52 4.66
C ILE A 18 11.73 13.91 5.77
N GLY A 19 10.50 14.42 5.91
CA GLY A 19 9.45 13.71 6.66
C GLY A 19 8.99 12.50 5.87
N TYR A 20 8.73 11.37 6.53
CA TYR A 20 8.11 10.21 5.89
C TYR A 20 6.74 10.61 5.31
N GLU A 21 6.42 10.13 4.11
CA GLU A 21 5.14 10.45 3.43
C GLU A 21 3.91 9.85 4.14
N TYR A 22 4.12 9.03 5.19
CA TYR A 22 3.10 8.38 6.01
C TYR A 22 3.54 8.32 7.47
N ASP A 23 2.58 8.14 8.37
CA ASP A 23 2.80 8.00 9.81
C ASP A 23 2.68 6.54 10.30
N TYR A 24 1.78 5.76 9.70
CA TYR A 24 1.59 4.33 10.00
C TYR A 24 1.15 3.54 8.77
N ILE A 25 1.18 2.20 8.87
CA ILE A 25 0.72 1.29 7.81
C ILE A 25 -0.53 0.56 8.29
N VAL A 26 -1.57 0.57 7.47
CA VAL A 26 -2.73 -0.30 7.64
C VAL A 26 -2.56 -1.52 6.76
N VAL A 27 -2.53 -2.70 7.36
CA VAL A 27 -2.66 -3.97 6.64
C VAL A 27 -4.10 -4.41 6.75
N SER A 28 -4.81 -4.42 5.64
CA SER A 28 -6.20 -4.81 5.59
C SER A 28 -6.37 -6.22 5.06
N PHE A 29 -7.36 -6.89 5.61
CA PHE A 29 -7.74 -8.24 5.23
C PHE A 29 -9.18 -8.24 4.75
N GLN A 30 -9.48 -9.13 3.84
CA GLN A 30 -10.83 -9.43 3.38
C GLN A 30 -11.19 -10.86 3.78
N TRP A 31 -12.44 -11.05 4.20
CA TRP A 31 -13.00 -12.37 4.39
C TRP A 31 -13.51 -12.88 3.05
N GLU A 32 -12.81 -13.85 2.44
CA GLU A 32 -13.11 -14.30 1.07
C GLU A 32 -14.58 -14.70 0.86
N PRO A 33 -15.23 -15.43 1.79
CA PRO A 33 -16.64 -15.79 1.64
C PRO A 33 -17.57 -14.57 1.69
N ALA A 34 -17.26 -13.52 2.46
CA ALA A 34 -18.06 -12.30 2.45
C ALA A 34 -17.88 -11.52 1.14
N THR A 35 -16.64 -11.38 0.66
CA THR A 35 -16.35 -10.74 -0.63
C THR A 35 -17.11 -11.41 -1.77
N CYS A 36 -17.21 -12.74 -1.76
CA CYS A 36 -17.92 -13.50 -2.80
C CYS A 36 -19.43 -13.64 -2.60
N ARG A 37 -19.97 -13.23 -1.45
CA ARG A 37 -21.43 -13.21 -1.20
C ARG A 37 -22.06 -11.85 -1.48
N GLU A 38 -21.25 -10.84 -1.78
CA GLU A 38 -21.75 -9.50 -2.09
C GLU A 38 -22.62 -9.52 -3.36
N PRO A 39 -23.80 -8.89 -3.35
CA PRO A 39 -24.68 -8.85 -4.52
C PRO A 39 -23.95 -8.28 -5.75
N PHE A 40 -24.17 -8.90 -6.90
CA PHE A 40 -23.54 -8.53 -8.20
C PHE A 40 -22.02 -8.77 -8.29
N THR A 41 -21.42 -9.40 -7.28
CA THR A 41 -20.02 -9.79 -7.30
C THR A 41 -19.86 -11.21 -7.82
N GLN A 42 -19.27 -11.37 -9.01
CA GLN A 42 -18.91 -12.69 -9.54
C GLN A 42 -17.46 -13.01 -9.20
N CYS A 43 -17.26 -13.82 -8.18
CA CYS A 43 -15.92 -14.32 -7.86
C CYS A 43 -15.40 -15.26 -8.95
N ARG A 44 -14.13 -15.08 -9.29
CA ARG A 44 -13.39 -15.94 -10.23
C ARG A 44 -12.61 -17.05 -9.53
N GLN A 45 -12.40 -16.90 -8.24
CA GLN A 45 -11.72 -17.88 -7.39
C GLN A 45 -12.71 -18.43 -6.38
N ASN A 46 -12.57 -19.71 -6.03
CA ASN A 46 -13.36 -20.29 -4.95
C ASN A 46 -12.91 -19.67 -3.62
N PRO A 47 -13.80 -19.03 -2.85
CA PRO A 47 -13.44 -18.47 -1.56
C PRO A 47 -13.06 -19.58 -0.59
N ARG A 48 -11.96 -19.39 0.11
CA ARG A 48 -11.60 -20.20 1.29
C ARG A 48 -12.29 -19.61 2.50
N GLU A 49 -12.55 -20.44 3.51
CA GLU A 49 -12.98 -19.96 4.83
C GLU A 49 -11.77 -19.38 5.58
N ASP A 50 -11.12 -18.37 4.99
CA ASP A 50 -9.94 -17.71 5.51
C ASP A 50 -9.89 -16.23 5.11
N PHE A 51 -9.05 -15.46 5.81
CA PHE A 51 -8.72 -14.11 5.43
C PHE A 51 -7.59 -14.09 4.40
N SER A 52 -7.72 -13.19 3.43
CA SER A 52 -6.61 -12.82 2.57
C SER A 52 -6.34 -11.33 2.62
N ILE A 53 -5.13 -10.94 2.26
CA ILE A 53 -4.72 -9.53 2.24
C ILE A 53 -5.59 -8.82 1.19
N HIS A 54 -6.14 -7.68 1.58
CA HIS A 54 -6.78 -6.75 0.66
C HIS A 54 -5.74 -5.72 0.21
N GLY A 55 -5.06 -5.09 1.17
CA GLY A 55 -4.12 -4.02 0.87
C GLY A 55 -3.15 -3.71 1.99
N VAL A 56 -2.08 -3.03 1.62
CA VAL A 56 -1.12 -2.43 2.55
C VAL A 56 -1.09 -0.93 2.25
N TRP A 57 -1.57 -0.12 3.18
CA TRP A 57 -1.86 1.29 2.95
C TRP A 57 -1.05 2.20 3.88
N PRO A 58 -0.07 2.95 3.37
CA PRO A 58 0.57 4.01 4.13
C PRO A 58 -0.47 5.07 4.48
N THR A 59 -0.53 5.51 5.74
CA THR A 59 -1.60 6.38 6.27
C THR A 59 -1.03 7.44 7.20
N LYS A 60 -1.70 8.60 7.33
CA LYS A 60 -1.33 9.69 8.24
C LYS A 60 -2.29 9.78 9.43
N TYR A 61 -1.81 10.23 10.59
CA TYR A 61 -2.60 10.49 11.79
C TYR A 61 -3.57 11.66 11.62
N GLN A 62 -3.20 12.64 10.78
CA GLN A 62 -3.95 13.88 10.62
C GLN A 62 -4.50 14.04 9.21
N GLY A 63 -5.82 14.00 9.12
CA GLY A 63 -6.63 14.36 7.97
C GLY A 63 -8.10 14.08 8.28
N PRO A 64 -9.06 14.89 7.82
CA PRO A 64 -10.46 14.47 7.85
C PRO A 64 -10.64 13.16 7.06
N LEU A 65 -11.70 12.39 7.36
CA LEU A 65 -12.03 11.08 6.77
C LEU A 65 -11.94 11.02 5.21
N TRP A 66 -11.94 12.17 4.55
CA TRP A 66 -11.87 12.34 3.09
C TRP A 66 -10.48 12.70 2.54
N ILE A 67 -9.43 12.88 3.36
CA ILE A 67 -8.06 12.90 2.85
C ILE A 67 -7.65 11.44 2.67
N PRO A 68 -7.55 10.93 1.44
CA PRO A 68 -7.14 9.56 1.22
C PRO A 68 -5.73 9.36 1.78
N ALA A 69 -5.44 8.13 2.19
CA ALA A 69 -4.06 7.66 2.34
C ALA A 69 -3.19 8.22 1.20
N PRO A 70 -1.92 8.61 1.44
CA PRO A 70 -1.01 8.98 0.37
C PRO A 70 -1.11 7.94 -0.76
N THR A 71 -1.60 8.41 -1.90
CA THR A 71 -1.85 7.61 -3.10
C THR A 71 -1.14 8.27 -4.26
N TYR A 72 -0.69 7.47 -5.23
CA TYR A 72 0.01 7.95 -6.43
C TYR A 72 1.24 8.83 -6.12
N CYS A 73 2.05 8.42 -5.13
CA CYS A 73 3.25 9.15 -4.70
C CYS A 73 4.22 9.42 -5.86
N ALA A 74 4.75 10.65 -5.91
CA ALA A 74 5.71 11.05 -6.93
C ALA A 74 7.05 10.31 -6.73
N GLY A 75 7.69 9.90 -7.82
CA GLY A 75 8.95 9.17 -7.78
C GLY A 75 8.82 7.68 -7.41
N GLY A 76 7.60 7.16 -7.26
CA GLY A 76 7.35 5.73 -7.14
C GLY A 76 7.87 4.96 -8.36
N LYS A 77 8.44 3.77 -8.13
CA LYS A 77 8.80 2.86 -9.22
C LYS A 77 7.53 2.28 -9.83
N SER A 78 7.50 2.13 -11.15
CA SER A 78 6.43 1.38 -11.82
C SER A 78 6.38 -0.05 -11.29
N PHE A 79 5.17 -0.62 -11.23
CA PHE A 79 4.97 -2.02 -10.87
C PHE A 79 5.85 -2.94 -11.74
N ASP A 80 6.73 -3.69 -11.09
CA ASP A 80 7.60 -4.68 -11.73
C ASP A 80 7.04 -6.08 -11.46
N ARG A 81 6.48 -6.67 -12.50
CA ARG A 81 5.88 -8.01 -12.45
C ARG A 81 6.91 -9.08 -12.05
N SER A 82 8.17 -8.94 -12.45
CA SER A 82 9.19 -9.96 -12.21
C SER A 82 9.42 -10.20 -10.72
N VAL A 83 9.24 -9.16 -9.89
CA VAL A 83 9.31 -9.26 -8.42
C VAL A 83 8.20 -10.15 -7.88
N CYS A 84 6.98 -10.01 -8.40
CA CYS A 84 5.84 -10.84 -8.01
C CYS A 84 5.97 -12.28 -8.53
N ASP A 85 6.52 -12.47 -9.74
CA ASP A 85 6.71 -13.80 -10.33
C ASP A 85 7.58 -14.70 -9.44
N LEU A 86 8.61 -14.14 -8.80
CA LEU A 86 9.49 -14.87 -7.85
C LEU A 86 8.75 -15.43 -6.63
N ARG A 87 7.59 -14.85 -6.27
CA ARG A 87 6.78 -15.22 -5.09
C ARG A 87 5.32 -15.47 -5.45
N TYR A 88 5.05 -15.83 -6.71
CA TYR A 88 3.68 -15.89 -7.21
C TYR A 88 2.80 -16.86 -6.42
N GLY A 89 3.33 -18.02 -6.02
CA GLY A 89 2.60 -19.00 -5.21
C GLY A 89 2.16 -18.44 -3.85
N ASP A 90 3.09 -17.78 -3.16
CA ASP A 90 2.84 -17.16 -1.85
C ASP A 90 1.82 -16.03 -1.99
N LEU A 91 2.01 -15.15 -2.98
CA LEU A 91 1.11 -14.03 -3.25
C LEU A 91 -0.29 -14.49 -3.68
N ARG A 92 -0.39 -15.53 -4.52
CA ARG A 92 -1.68 -16.10 -4.92
C ARG A 92 -2.43 -16.65 -3.71
N ASN A 93 -1.74 -17.23 -2.74
CA ASN A 93 -2.37 -17.82 -1.57
C ASN A 93 -2.65 -16.80 -0.47
N ALA A 94 -1.81 -15.78 -0.28
CA ALA A 94 -1.99 -14.79 0.79
C ALA A 94 -2.76 -13.54 0.33
N TRP A 95 -2.69 -13.20 -0.97
CA TRP A 95 -3.18 -11.94 -1.53
C TRP A 95 -3.86 -12.14 -2.91
N PRO A 96 -4.86 -13.02 -3.05
CA PRO A 96 -5.57 -13.23 -4.30
C PRO A 96 -6.49 -12.05 -4.66
N ASN A 97 -6.70 -11.86 -5.95
CA ASN A 97 -7.84 -11.09 -6.44
C ASN A 97 -9.05 -12.02 -6.62
N MET A 98 -10.02 -11.93 -5.71
CA MET A 98 -11.23 -12.76 -5.78
C MET A 98 -12.10 -12.45 -6.99
N LEU A 99 -12.00 -11.23 -7.56
CA LEU A 99 -12.91 -10.71 -8.58
C LEU A 99 -12.30 -10.69 -9.98
N GLY A 100 -11.02 -11.02 -10.11
CA GLY A 100 -10.27 -10.78 -11.34
C GLY A 100 -8.89 -11.40 -11.35
N GLU A 101 -7.99 -10.74 -12.08
CA GLU A 101 -6.60 -11.19 -12.18
C GLU A 101 -5.71 -10.58 -11.11
N ASN A 102 -4.86 -11.43 -10.52
CA ASN A 102 -3.95 -11.05 -9.45
C ASN A 102 -3.00 -9.91 -9.84
N PHE A 103 -2.36 -9.96 -11.00
CA PHE A 103 -1.42 -8.91 -11.42
C PHE A 103 -2.07 -7.56 -11.66
N ARG A 104 -3.36 -7.53 -12.04
CA ARG A 104 -4.11 -6.26 -12.15
C ARG A 104 -4.37 -5.66 -10.78
N PHE A 105 -4.57 -6.51 -9.78
CA PHE A 105 -4.81 -6.09 -8.41
C PHE A 105 -3.53 -5.64 -7.69
N TRP A 106 -2.45 -6.40 -7.79
CA TRP A 106 -1.17 -6.05 -7.15
C TRP A 106 -0.51 -4.79 -7.73
N LYS A 107 -0.88 -4.43 -8.97
CA LYS A 107 -0.42 -3.20 -9.63
C LYS A 107 -1.20 -1.95 -9.19
N ALA A 108 -2.44 -2.14 -8.73
CA ALA A 108 -3.42 -1.07 -8.56
C ALA A 108 -3.07 -0.10 -7.43
#